data_AF-A0A2M7HBV9-F1
#
_entry.id   AF-A0A2M7HBV9-F1
#
_cell.length_a   1.000
_cell.length_b   1.000
_cell.length_c   1.000
_cell.angle_alpha   90.00
_cell.angle_beta   90.00
_cell.angle_gamma   90.00
#
_symmetry.space_group_name_H-M   'P 1'
#
loop_
_entity.id
_entity.type
_entity.pdbx_description
1 polymer ?
#
loop_
_entity_poly.entity_id
_entity_poly.type
_entity_poly.pdbx_seq_one_letter_code
_entity_poly.pdbx_strand_id
1 'polypeptide(L)'
;MNADELRARLGGMPPKAILAGIMILGFVGTLPLWLAGTQEQKQRMEQTTTTIQMIQKTVGNIELQPEEEERLRHDLQVKQVEPPSFEETVWLTDMKQLILPQVPDEHEAETIARWVYIYSQRFDLSPELVLALIAVESQFDHFAVSNVGARGLMQVMPFWKKELGSKTDNLFEIETNIRYGCAILRMYKDRYHSLTRALAAYNGSLGSQRYPKKIYAVMKRFKASSDDL
;
A
#
# COMPACT_ATOMS: atom_id res chain seq x y z
N MET A 1 -3.31 1.76 -31.62
CA MET A 1 -4.52 0.93 -31.49
C MET A 1 -5.66 1.85 -31.08
N ASN A 2 -6.73 1.93 -31.88
CA ASN A 2 -7.84 2.85 -31.63
C ASN A 2 -8.96 2.20 -30.80
N ALA A 3 -9.91 3.01 -30.33
CA ALA A 3 -11.00 2.59 -29.44
C ALA A 3 -11.93 1.50 -30.04
N ASP A 4 -12.01 1.39 -31.35
CA ASP A 4 -12.89 0.46 -32.05
C ASP A 4 -12.22 -0.92 -32.27
N GLU A 5 -10.90 -0.97 -32.47
CA GLU A 5 -10.12 -2.22 -32.44
C GLU A 5 -10.15 -2.88 -31.05
N LEU A 6 -10.15 -2.06 -29.99
CA LEU A 6 -10.25 -2.52 -28.61
C LEU A 6 -11.64 -3.11 -28.30
N ARG A 7 -12.71 -2.54 -28.88
CA ARG A 7 -14.09 -3.03 -28.77
C ARG A 7 -14.30 -4.39 -29.44
N ALA A 8 -13.69 -4.62 -30.60
CA ALA A 8 -13.82 -5.88 -31.33
C ALA A 8 -13.12 -7.06 -30.63
N ARG A 9 -12.03 -6.80 -29.87
CA ARG A 9 -11.31 -7.82 -29.10
C ARG A 9 -11.92 -8.14 -27.73
N LEU A 10 -12.80 -7.30 -27.20
CA LEU A 10 -13.32 -7.39 -25.83
C LEU A 10 -14.84 -7.64 -25.83
N GLY A 11 -15.23 -8.81 -26.31
CA GLY A 11 -16.63 -9.26 -26.37
C GLY A 11 -17.46 -8.89 -25.13
N GLY A 12 -18.28 -7.85 -25.28
CA GLY A 12 -19.50 -7.61 -24.50
C GLY A 12 -19.39 -7.15 -23.05
N MET A 13 -18.25 -6.67 -22.54
CA MET A 13 -18.16 -6.23 -21.12
C MET A 13 -18.24 -4.70 -20.96
N PRO A 14 -19.07 -4.16 -20.03
CA PRO A 14 -19.34 -2.72 -19.95
C PRO A 14 -18.17 -1.88 -19.36
N PRO A 15 -18.07 -0.58 -19.73
CA PRO A 15 -16.86 0.25 -19.56
C PRO A 15 -16.40 0.52 -18.12
N LYS A 16 -17.25 0.31 -17.11
CA LYS A 16 -16.92 0.61 -15.70
C LYS A 16 -16.03 -0.45 -15.02
N ALA A 17 -15.72 -1.55 -15.71
CA ALA A 17 -14.81 -2.60 -15.22
C ALA A 17 -13.34 -2.44 -15.67
N ILE A 18 -13.01 -1.38 -16.41
CA ILE A 18 -11.73 -1.23 -17.13
C ILE A 18 -10.53 -0.85 -16.21
N LEU A 19 -10.75 -0.60 -14.92
CA LEU A 19 -9.66 -0.29 -13.97
C LEU A 19 -9.10 -1.45 -13.17
N ALA A 20 -9.46 -2.69 -13.48
CA ALA A 20 -8.93 -3.88 -12.81
C ALA A 20 -7.50 -4.29 -13.27
N GLY A 21 -6.76 -3.40 -13.94
CA GLY A 21 -5.66 -3.77 -14.84
C GLY A 21 -4.32 -3.08 -14.66
N ILE A 22 -4.05 -2.38 -13.55
CA ILE A 22 -2.71 -1.82 -13.30
C ILE A 22 -2.10 -2.56 -12.11
N MET A 23 -1.70 -3.81 -12.39
CA MET A 23 -0.85 -4.58 -11.50
C MET A 23 0.45 -3.80 -11.28
N ILE A 24 0.67 -3.26 -10.08
CA ILE A 24 2.02 -3.02 -9.58
C ILE A 24 2.48 -4.33 -8.94
N LEU A 25 2.87 -5.27 -9.79
CA LEU A 25 3.72 -6.40 -9.40
C LEU A 25 4.94 -6.31 -10.30
N GLY A 26 5.99 -5.65 -9.83
CA GLY A 26 7.23 -5.50 -10.59
C GLY A 26 8.23 -4.60 -9.90
N PHE A 27 8.75 -5.03 -8.76
CA PHE A 27 10.04 -4.55 -8.28
C PHE A 27 11.12 -5.17 -9.18
N VAL A 28 11.74 -4.37 -10.04
CA VAL A 28 13.00 -4.72 -10.71
C VAL A 28 13.86 -3.47 -10.84
N GLY A 29 14.98 -3.45 -10.11
CA GLY A 29 16.28 -2.98 -10.61
C GLY A 29 16.56 -1.49 -10.60
N THR A 30 17.27 -1.06 -9.55
CA THR A 30 18.37 -0.07 -9.52
C THR A 30 18.45 0.99 -10.63
N LEU A 31 18.52 2.27 -10.23
CA LEU A 31 19.30 3.23 -11.01
C LEU A 31 19.84 4.38 -10.14
N PRO A 32 21.16 4.65 -10.23
CA PRO A 32 21.66 6.01 -10.18
C PRO A 32 22.50 6.37 -11.42
N LEU A 33 22.16 7.50 -12.07
CA LEU A 33 23.04 8.64 -12.45
C LEU A 33 22.51 9.46 -13.66
N TRP A 34 22.88 10.74 -13.63
CA TRP A 34 22.28 11.91 -14.28
C TRP A 34 22.65 12.16 -15.77
N LEU A 35 21.79 12.96 -16.43
CA LEU A 35 21.98 13.89 -17.58
C LEU A 35 22.58 13.42 -18.92
N ALA A 36 21.72 12.90 -19.80
CA ALA A 36 21.60 13.31 -21.21
C ALA A 36 20.57 12.39 -21.90
N GLY A 37 19.28 12.66 -21.70
CA GLY A 37 18.22 11.82 -22.25
C GLY A 37 18.08 11.97 -23.77
N THR A 38 18.13 10.87 -24.52
CA THR A 38 17.78 10.84 -25.95
C THR A 38 16.31 11.26 -26.18
N GLN A 39 15.93 11.67 -27.39
CA GLN A 39 14.54 12.03 -27.71
C GLN A 39 13.55 10.91 -27.36
N GLU A 40 13.95 9.66 -27.56
CA GLU A 40 13.13 8.49 -27.19
C GLU A 40 12.94 8.38 -25.66
N GLN A 41 13.98 8.68 -24.87
CA GLN A 41 13.87 8.71 -23.41
C GLN A 41 12.99 9.87 -22.93
N LYS A 42 13.03 11.04 -23.59
CA LYS A 42 12.13 12.17 -23.30
C LYS A 42 10.67 11.82 -23.60
N GLN A 43 10.39 11.20 -24.75
CA GLN A 43 9.06 10.73 -25.11
C GLN A 43 8.55 9.64 -24.16
N ARG A 44 9.40 8.68 -23.76
CA ARG A 44 9.06 7.68 -22.73
C ARG A 44 8.77 8.34 -21.39
N MET A 45 9.52 9.37 -21.00
CA MET A 45 9.28 10.13 -19.76
C MET A 45 7.94 10.88 -19.80
N GLU A 46 7.62 11.52 -20.92
CA GLU A 46 6.33 12.20 -21.14
C GLU A 46 5.16 11.22 -21.14
N GLN A 47 5.29 10.09 -21.82
CA GLN A 47 4.29 9.00 -21.81
C GLN A 47 4.14 8.39 -20.42
N THR A 48 5.24 8.20 -19.68
CA THR A 48 5.23 7.70 -18.29
C THR A 48 4.56 8.72 -17.37
N THR A 49 4.87 10.01 -17.49
CA THR A 49 4.26 11.10 -16.72
C THR A 49 2.77 11.21 -17.00
N THR A 50 2.37 11.12 -18.28
CA THR A 50 0.96 11.14 -18.69
C THR A 50 0.22 9.91 -18.18
N THR A 51 0.86 8.74 -18.21
CA THR A 51 0.31 7.50 -17.65
C THR A 51 0.13 7.61 -16.15
N ILE A 52 1.13 8.13 -15.42
CA ILE A 52 1.05 8.42 -13.99
C ILE A 52 -0.09 9.40 -13.70
N GLN A 53 -0.21 10.49 -14.47
CA GLN A 53 -1.29 11.48 -14.32
C GLN A 53 -2.66 10.87 -14.59
N MET A 54 -2.80 10.04 -15.62
CA MET A 54 -4.03 9.32 -15.91
C MET A 54 -4.36 8.33 -14.79
N ILE A 55 -3.40 7.57 -14.29
CA ILE A 55 -3.58 6.66 -13.15
C ILE A 55 -3.99 7.45 -11.91
N GLN A 56 -3.32 8.54 -11.59
CA GLN A 56 -3.69 9.39 -10.46
C GLN A 56 -5.09 9.98 -10.63
N LYS A 57 -5.47 10.39 -11.85
CA LYS A 57 -6.82 10.89 -12.15
C LYS A 57 -7.87 9.79 -12.06
N THR A 58 -7.50 8.53 -12.31
CA THR A 58 -8.43 7.41 -12.36
C THR A 58 -8.53 6.65 -11.03
N VAL A 59 -7.42 6.48 -10.33
CA VAL A 59 -7.35 5.98 -8.94
C VAL A 59 -7.81 7.06 -7.96
N GLY A 60 -7.55 8.34 -8.25
CA GLY A 60 -8.17 9.48 -7.55
C GLY A 60 -9.68 9.61 -7.79
N ASN A 61 -10.24 8.77 -8.67
CA ASN A 61 -11.67 8.63 -8.91
C ASN A 61 -12.27 7.42 -8.15
N ILE A 62 -11.62 6.94 -7.09
CA ILE A 62 -12.34 6.16 -6.06
C ILE A 62 -13.44 7.08 -5.55
N GLU A 63 -14.67 6.82 -5.96
CA GLU A 63 -15.85 7.51 -5.45
C GLU A 63 -16.02 7.11 -3.98
N LEU A 64 -15.35 7.86 -3.10
CA LEU A 64 -15.51 7.74 -1.65
C LEU A 64 -16.93 8.18 -1.32
N GLN A 65 -17.64 7.37 -0.54
CA GLN A 65 -18.86 7.85 0.08
C GLN A 65 -18.47 8.95 1.09
N PRO A 66 -19.30 10.00 1.27
CA PRO A 66 -18.99 11.09 2.20
C PRO A 66 -18.63 10.62 3.62
N GLU A 67 -19.33 9.58 4.10
CA GLU A 67 -19.06 8.93 5.39
C GLU A 67 -17.69 8.26 5.49
N GLU A 68 -17.20 7.68 4.39
CA GLU A 68 -15.87 7.06 4.34
C GLU A 68 -14.77 8.13 4.33
N GLU A 69 -15.00 9.22 3.60
CA GLU A 69 -14.10 10.37 3.57
C GLU A 69 -13.94 11.00 4.94
N GLU A 70 -15.05 11.30 5.62
CA GLU A 70 -15.06 11.89 6.95
C GLU A 70 -14.34 11.00 7.97
N ARG A 71 -14.65 9.69 7.94
CA ARG A 71 -13.99 8.72 8.81
C ARG A 71 -12.48 8.64 8.55
N LEU A 72 -12.06 8.58 7.29
CA LEU A 72 -10.63 8.56 6.96
C LEU A 72 -9.93 9.84 7.41
N ARG A 73 -10.55 11.02 7.26
CA ARG A 73 -9.99 12.28 7.76
C ARG A 73 -9.79 12.27 9.27
N HIS A 74 -10.75 11.74 10.02
CA HIS A 74 -10.60 11.57 11.47
C HIS A 74 -9.50 10.54 11.80
N ASP A 75 -9.47 9.43 11.10
CA ASP A 75 -8.54 8.33 11.35
C ASP A 75 -7.09 8.66 10.98
N LEU A 76 -6.90 9.55 10.01
CA LEU A 76 -5.58 10.06 9.62
C LEU A 76 -5.09 11.22 10.51
N GLN A 77 -5.82 11.61 11.55
CA GLN A 77 -5.25 12.49 12.56
C GLN A 77 -4.28 11.69 13.45
N VAL A 78 -3.08 12.25 13.64
CA VAL A 78 -2.11 11.76 14.60
C VAL A 78 -2.72 11.96 15.99
N LYS A 79 -2.95 10.87 16.71
CA LYS A 79 -3.32 10.90 18.13
C LYS A 79 -2.09 10.57 18.96
N GLN A 80 -2.04 11.07 20.18
CA GLN A 80 -0.99 10.67 21.11
C GLN A 80 -1.04 9.16 21.31
N VAL A 81 0.13 8.53 21.22
CA VAL A 81 0.31 7.10 21.43
C VAL A 81 0.84 6.92 22.84
N GLU A 82 0.13 6.13 23.63
CA GLU A 82 0.59 5.77 24.97
C GLU A 82 1.85 4.89 24.92
N PRO A 83 2.70 4.93 25.95
CA PRO A 83 3.83 4.02 26.03
C PRO A 83 3.37 2.56 25.99
N PRO A 84 4.17 1.66 25.40
CA PRO A 84 3.71 0.29 25.24
C PRO A 84 3.55 -0.41 26.60
N SER A 85 2.51 -1.21 26.74
CA SER A 85 2.34 -2.13 27.86
C SER A 85 3.44 -3.18 27.88
N PHE A 86 3.53 -3.96 28.96
CA PHE A 86 4.48 -5.06 29.05
C PHE A 86 4.23 -6.13 27.97
N GLU A 87 2.97 -6.49 27.75
CA GLU A 87 2.56 -7.45 26.70
C GLU A 87 2.91 -6.91 25.31
N GLU A 88 2.75 -5.61 25.09
CA GLU A 88 3.16 -4.95 23.87
C GLU A 88 4.68 -4.99 23.66
N THR A 89 5.46 -4.86 24.73
CA THR A 89 6.92 -4.91 24.67
C THR A 89 7.43 -6.29 24.26
N VAL A 90 6.83 -7.36 24.79
CA VAL A 90 7.13 -8.74 24.37
C VAL A 90 6.83 -8.91 22.89
N TRP A 91 5.62 -8.54 22.48
CA TRP A 91 5.19 -8.64 21.08
C TRP A 91 6.10 -7.87 20.11
N LEU A 92 6.53 -6.66 20.50
CA LEU A 92 7.45 -5.85 19.70
C LEU A 92 8.81 -6.52 19.53
N THR A 93 9.29 -7.23 20.56
CA THR A 93 10.56 -7.95 20.51
C THR A 93 10.50 -9.06 19.46
N ASP A 94 9.43 -9.87 19.47
CA ASP A 94 9.26 -10.97 18.53
C ASP A 94 9.14 -10.47 17.09
N MET A 95 8.37 -9.40 16.89
CA MET A 95 8.15 -8.82 15.57
C MET A 95 9.40 -8.17 15.01
N LYS A 96 10.21 -7.54 15.87
CA LYS A 96 11.54 -7.05 15.48
C LYS A 96 12.37 -8.21 14.90
N GLN A 97 12.38 -9.38 15.54
CA GLN A 97 13.13 -10.55 15.04
C GLN A 97 12.65 -11.02 13.66
N LEU A 98 11.37 -10.85 13.33
CA LEU A 98 10.83 -11.19 12.00
C LEU A 98 11.20 -10.17 10.91
N ILE A 99 11.44 -8.93 11.30
CA ILE A 99 11.75 -7.82 10.38
C ILE A 99 13.26 -7.74 10.13
N LEU A 100 14.10 -7.99 11.14
CA LEU A 100 15.56 -7.88 11.09
C LEU A 100 16.23 -8.56 9.87
N PRO A 101 15.79 -9.75 9.41
CA PRO A 101 16.37 -10.36 8.22
C PRO A 101 16.21 -9.54 6.92
N GLN A 102 15.22 -8.64 6.87
CA GLN A 102 14.94 -7.76 5.73
C GLN A 102 15.37 -6.32 5.99
N VAL A 103 15.41 -5.89 7.25
CA VAL A 103 15.82 -4.54 7.68
C VAL A 103 16.92 -4.68 8.74
N PRO A 104 18.20 -4.69 8.34
CA PRO A 104 19.30 -4.93 9.27
C PRO A 104 19.51 -3.81 10.31
N ASP A 105 18.98 -2.60 10.05
CA ASP A 105 19.00 -1.52 11.02
C ASP A 105 17.99 -1.81 12.14
N GLU A 106 18.48 -2.00 13.37
CA GLU A 106 17.64 -2.37 14.51
C GLU A 106 16.63 -1.29 14.86
N HIS A 107 16.99 -0.01 14.72
CA HIS A 107 16.12 1.10 15.07
C HIS A 107 14.98 1.23 14.07
N GLU A 108 15.27 1.04 12.78
CA GLU A 108 14.28 0.99 11.72
C GLU A 108 13.34 -0.21 11.90
N ALA A 109 13.88 -1.40 12.15
CA ALA A 109 13.08 -2.61 12.40
C ALA A 109 12.16 -2.46 13.61
N GLU A 110 12.67 -1.90 14.72
CA GLU A 110 11.88 -1.58 15.91
C GLU A 110 10.79 -0.54 15.61
N THR A 111 11.12 0.50 14.84
CA THR A 111 10.18 1.55 14.44
C THR A 111 9.05 0.97 13.58
N ILE A 112 9.36 0.10 12.62
CA ILE A 112 8.37 -0.59 11.81
C ILE A 112 7.50 -1.49 12.71
N ALA A 113 8.10 -2.33 13.56
CA ALA A 113 7.36 -3.21 14.47
C ALA A 113 6.38 -2.42 15.36
N ARG A 114 6.85 -1.32 15.94
CA ARG A 114 6.07 -0.41 16.77
C ARG A 114 4.85 0.13 16.04
N TRP A 115 5.05 0.70 14.85
CA TRP A 115 3.96 1.33 14.11
C TRP A 115 3.01 0.32 13.47
N VAL A 116 3.50 -0.85 13.08
CA VAL A 116 2.66 -1.98 12.69
C VAL A 116 1.75 -2.39 13.84
N TYR A 117 2.28 -2.54 15.05
CA TYR A 117 1.47 -2.88 16.22
C TYR A 117 0.34 -1.87 16.44
N ILE A 118 0.71 -0.61 16.66
CA ILE A 118 -0.22 0.47 17.03
C ILE A 118 -1.33 0.61 15.99
N TYR A 119 -0.97 0.69 14.71
CA TYR A 119 -1.97 0.92 13.67
C TYR A 119 -2.75 -0.34 13.30
N SER A 120 -2.19 -1.54 13.45
CA SER A 120 -2.98 -2.77 13.30
C SER A 120 -4.10 -2.86 14.34
N GLN A 121 -3.78 -2.57 15.62
CA GLN A 121 -4.77 -2.53 16.70
C GLN A 121 -5.80 -1.42 16.48
N ARG A 122 -5.35 -0.20 16.21
CA ARG A 122 -6.24 0.96 15.97
C ARG A 122 -7.24 0.70 14.84
N PHE A 123 -6.82 -0.05 13.82
CA PHE A 123 -7.64 -0.30 12.62
C PHE A 123 -8.29 -1.69 12.60
N ASP A 124 -8.25 -2.47 13.68
CA ASP A 124 -8.82 -3.83 13.73
C ASP A 124 -8.33 -4.70 12.54
N LEU A 125 -7.01 -4.70 12.38
CA LEU A 125 -6.26 -5.51 11.44
C LEU A 125 -5.29 -6.38 12.24
N SER A 126 -5.00 -7.58 11.74
CA SER A 126 -3.95 -8.38 12.38
C SER A 126 -2.57 -7.82 11.99
N PRO A 127 -1.60 -7.77 12.90
CA PRO A 127 -0.26 -7.30 12.57
C PRO A 127 0.41 -8.10 11.45
N GLU A 128 0.19 -9.42 11.39
CA GLU A 128 0.76 -10.32 10.38
C GLU A 128 0.25 -9.97 8.97
N LEU A 129 -1.00 -9.48 8.88
CA LEU A 129 -1.56 -8.98 7.64
C LEU A 129 -0.82 -7.72 7.17
N VAL A 130 -0.53 -6.80 8.10
CA VAL A 130 0.18 -5.55 7.80
C VAL A 130 1.63 -5.85 7.41
N LEU A 131 2.33 -6.72 8.13
CA LEU A 131 3.68 -7.17 7.76
C LEU A 131 3.70 -7.87 6.39
N ALA A 132 2.70 -8.70 6.10
CA ALA A 132 2.58 -9.34 4.79
C ALA A 132 2.37 -8.34 3.65
N LEU A 133 1.59 -7.28 3.89
CA LEU A 133 1.43 -6.17 2.95
C LEU A 133 2.76 -5.45 2.73
N ILE A 134 3.45 -5.02 3.79
CA ILE A 134 4.74 -4.32 3.68
C ILE A 134 5.77 -5.17 2.91
N ALA A 135 5.86 -6.46 3.25
CA ALA A 135 6.75 -7.40 2.56
C ALA A 135 6.45 -7.51 1.05
N VAL A 136 5.16 -7.53 0.68
CA VAL A 136 4.71 -7.68 -0.71
C VAL A 136 4.82 -6.38 -1.51
N GLU A 137 4.57 -5.24 -0.87
CA GLU A 137 4.50 -3.91 -1.49
C GLU A 137 5.88 -3.28 -1.66
N SER A 138 6.74 -3.34 -0.65
CA SER A 138 8.04 -2.66 -0.68
C SER A 138 9.25 -3.50 -0.30
N GLN A 139 9.04 -4.74 0.19
CA GLN A 139 10.11 -5.52 0.84
C GLN A 139 10.75 -4.75 2.01
N PHE A 140 9.93 -4.04 2.78
CA PHE A 140 10.32 -3.19 3.91
C PHE A 140 11.15 -1.95 3.56
N ASP A 141 11.32 -1.61 2.27
CA ASP A 141 11.96 -0.34 1.88
C ASP A 141 10.97 0.83 2.08
N HIS A 142 11.24 1.69 3.07
CA HIS A 142 10.40 2.86 3.37
C HIS A 142 10.61 4.03 2.38
N PHE A 143 11.64 3.98 1.53
CA PHE A 143 11.88 4.92 0.43
C PHE A 143 11.38 4.41 -0.92
N ALA A 144 10.77 3.22 -0.98
CA ALA A 144 10.32 2.61 -2.23
C ALA A 144 9.36 3.51 -3.02
N VAL A 145 9.59 3.63 -4.33
CA VAL A 145 8.71 4.31 -5.28
C VAL A 145 8.39 3.38 -6.44
N SER A 146 7.11 3.10 -6.69
CA SER A 146 6.71 2.34 -7.88
C SER A 146 6.74 3.18 -9.16
N ASN A 147 6.74 2.51 -10.32
CA ASN A 147 6.65 3.14 -11.64
C ASN A 147 5.43 4.04 -11.84
N VAL A 148 4.38 3.86 -11.03
CA VAL A 148 3.14 4.66 -11.11
C VAL A 148 3.01 5.66 -9.96
N GLY A 149 4.05 5.76 -9.11
CA GLY A 149 4.19 6.81 -8.09
C GLY A 149 3.67 6.45 -6.69
N ALA A 150 3.32 5.20 -6.42
CA ALA A 150 3.05 4.71 -5.07
C ALA A 150 4.33 4.77 -4.20
N ARG A 151 4.20 5.06 -2.90
CA ARG A 151 5.35 5.39 -2.04
C ARG A 151 5.39 4.60 -0.72
N GLY A 152 6.61 4.31 -0.27
CA GLY A 152 6.94 3.78 1.05
C GLY A 152 6.45 2.35 1.31
N LEU A 153 6.45 1.97 2.59
CA LEU A 153 6.28 0.60 3.07
C LEU A 153 5.04 -0.13 2.52
N MET A 154 3.89 0.52 2.53
CA MET A 154 2.60 -0.01 2.10
C MET A 154 2.19 0.50 0.71
N GLN A 155 3.12 1.13 -0.03
CA GLN A 155 2.91 1.68 -1.38
C GLN A 155 1.64 2.55 -1.48
N VAL A 156 1.55 3.54 -0.60
CA VAL A 156 0.43 4.48 -0.57
C VAL A 156 0.54 5.46 -1.75
N MET A 157 -0.57 5.65 -2.47
CA MET A 157 -0.64 6.60 -3.58
C MET A 157 -0.72 8.06 -3.06
N PRO A 158 0.05 9.02 -3.64
CA PRO A 158 0.10 10.40 -3.17
C PRO A 158 -1.23 11.16 -3.13
N PHE A 159 -2.23 10.77 -3.93
CA PHE A 159 -3.53 11.45 -3.92
C PHE A 159 -4.25 11.26 -2.57
N TRP A 160 -4.08 10.12 -1.88
CA TRP A 160 -4.67 9.91 -0.56
C TRP A 160 -4.25 10.98 0.44
N LYS A 161 -2.98 11.37 0.41
CA LYS A 161 -2.47 12.49 1.20
C LYS A 161 -3.11 13.81 0.79
N LYS A 162 -3.22 14.06 -0.51
CA LYS A 162 -3.78 15.31 -1.04
C LYS A 162 -5.25 15.48 -0.64
N GLU A 163 -6.02 14.41 -0.72
CA GLU A 163 -7.46 14.43 -0.47
C GLU A 163 -7.77 14.37 1.03
N LEU A 164 -7.14 13.47 1.79
CA LEU A 164 -7.57 13.12 3.17
C LEU A 164 -6.59 13.53 4.25
N GLY A 165 -5.37 13.88 3.86
CA GLY A 165 -4.21 14.01 4.72
C GLY A 165 -3.86 15.41 5.20
N SER A 166 -2.78 15.50 5.96
CA SER A 166 -2.11 16.78 6.22
C SER A 166 -1.16 17.14 5.07
N LYS A 167 -1.03 18.45 4.78
CA LYS A 167 -0.01 18.96 3.84
C LYS A 167 1.42 18.64 4.30
N THR A 168 1.63 18.48 5.60
CA THR A 168 2.93 18.17 6.22
C THR A 168 3.26 16.68 6.22
N ASP A 169 2.30 15.79 5.91
CA ASP A 169 2.56 14.36 5.91
C ASP A 169 3.57 13.98 4.82
N ASN A 170 4.49 13.08 5.18
CA ASN A 170 5.47 12.52 4.25
C ASN A 170 5.28 11.00 4.16
N LEU A 171 4.93 10.52 2.97
CA LEU A 171 4.68 9.08 2.73
C LEU A 171 5.94 8.21 2.77
N PHE A 172 7.14 8.80 2.89
CA PHE A 172 8.37 8.05 3.16
C PHE A 172 8.66 7.88 4.66
N GLU A 173 7.93 8.57 5.55
CA GLU A 173 8.01 8.35 6.98
C GLU A 173 7.29 7.05 7.35
N ILE A 174 7.96 6.19 8.12
CA ILE A 174 7.49 4.85 8.49
C ILE A 174 6.11 4.93 9.14
N GLU A 175 5.96 5.77 10.17
CA GLU A 175 4.69 5.96 10.88
C GLU A 175 3.58 6.39 9.91
N THR A 176 3.84 7.47 9.17
CA THR A 176 2.83 8.07 8.28
C THR A 176 2.39 7.06 7.24
N ASN A 177 3.32 6.32 6.63
CA ASN A 177 2.98 5.36 5.60
C ASN A 177 2.12 4.20 6.14
N ILE A 178 2.49 3.64 7.30
CA ILE A 178 1.75 2.55 7.94
C ILE A 178 0.36 3.02 8.36
N ARG A 179 0.24 4.23 8.94
CA ARG A 179 -1.05 4.85 9.30
C ARG A 179 -1.98 4.92 8.11
N TYR A 180 -1.50 5.45 6.98
CA TYR A 180 -2.31 5.58 5.77
C TYR A 180 -2.71 4.23 5.19
N GLY A 181 -1.75 3.31 5.04
CA GLY A 181 -2.03 1.99 4.47
C GLY A 181 -3.06 1.21 5.31
N CYS A 182 -2.95 1.26 6.64
CA CYS A 182 -3.92 0.61 7.53
C CYS A 182 -5.31 1.27 7.46
N ALA A 183 -5.39 2.60 7.46
CA ALA A 183 -6.66 3.32 7.35
C ALA A 183 -7.39 2.99 6.02
N ILE A 184 -6.67 3.00 4.90
CA ILE A 184 -7.21 2.68 3.58
C ILE A 184 -7.68 1.22 3.52
N LEU A 185 -6.88 0.29 4.04
CA LEU A 185 -7.27 -1.13 4.08
C LEU A 185 -8.50 -1.35 4.96
N ARG A 186 -8.58 -0.68 6.11
CA ARG A 186 -9.76 -0.72 6.98
C ARG A 186 -11.02 -0.26 6.28
N MET A 187 -10.96 0.89 5.61
CA MET A 187 -12.08 1.41 4.81
C MET A 187 -12.55 0.35 3.81
N TYR A 188 -11.64 -0.29 3.08
CA TYR A 188 -12.03 -1.35 2.15
C TYR A 188 -12.58 -2.60 2.85
N LYS A 189 -12.06 -2.97 4.01
CA LYS A 189 -12.58 -4.09 4.81
C LYS A 189 -14.01 -3.82 5.25
N ASP A 190 -14.32 -2.59 5.64
CA ASP A 190 -15.67 -2.14 5.96
C ASP A 190 -16.58 -2.16 4.74
N ARG A 191 -16.16 -1.54 3.64
CA ARG A 191 -16.94 -1.46 2.40
C ARG A 191 -17.36 -2.82 1.85
N TYR A 192 -16.46 -3.80 1.89
CA TYR A 192 -16.69 -5.10 1.25
C TYR A 192 -17.05 -6.24 2.21
N HIS A 193 -16.96 -6.02 3.53
CA HIS A 193 -17.13 -7.05 4.57
C HIS A 193 -16.36 -8.35 4.26
N SER A 194 -15.22 -8.24 3.59
CA SER A 194 -14.44 -9.36 3.09
C SER A 194 -12.99 -8.93 2.92
N LEU A 195 -12.09 -9.52 3.71
CA LEU A 195 -10.66 -9.23 3.63
C LEU A 195 -10.11 -9.49 2.23
N THR A 196 -10.54 -10.57 1.58
CA THR A 196 -10.11 -10.90 0.21
C THR A 196 -10.48 -9.81 -0.79
N ARG A 197 -11.71 -9.28 -0.73
CA ARG A 197 -12.14 -8.19 -1.61
C ARG A 197 -11.45 -6.88 -1.24
N ALA A 198 -11.21 -6.65 0.05
CA ALA A 198 -10.51 -5.47 0.52
C ALA A 198 -9.06 -5.43 0.02
N LEU A 199 -8.33 -6.54 0.10
CA LEU A 199 -6.98 -6.67 -0.45
C LEU A 199 -6.97 -6.47 -1.98
N ALA A 200 -7.93 -7.05 -2.70
CA ALA A 200 -8.04 -6.85 -4.14
C ALA A 200 -8.30 -5.36 -4.47
N ALA A 201 -9.16 -4.68 -3.71
CA ALA A 201 -9.42 -3.25 -3.89
C ALA A 201 -8.22 -2.38 -3.51
N TYR A 202 -7.51 -2.70 -2.43
CA TYR A 202 -6.30 -2.01 -1.97
C TYR A 202 -5.24 -1.95 -3.08
N ASN A 203 -5.03 -3.06 -3.79
CA ASN A 203 -4.11 -3.15 -4.91
C ASN A 203 -4.69 -2.65 -6.26
N GLY A 204 -5.99 -2.35 -6.34
CA GLY A 204 -6.65 -1.98 -7.60
C GLY A 204 -6.98 -3.15 -8.53
N SER A 205 -7.05 -4.37 -8.01
CA SER A 205 -7.34 -5.61 -8.76
C SER A 205 -8.68 -6.25 -8.36
N LEU A 206 -9.70 -5.44 -8.05
CA LEU A 206 -11.03 -5.93 -7.65
C LEU A 206 -11.57 -6.96 -8.66
N GLY A 207 -12.03 -8.12 -8.16
CA GLY A 207 -12.44 -9.27 -8.98
C GLY A 207 -11.33 -10.30 -9.23
N SER A 208 -10.07 -9.97 -8.92
CA SER A 208 -8.94 -10.91 -8.96
C SER A 208 -8.62 -11.49 -7.59
N GLN A 209 -8.25 -12.77 -7.58
CA GLN A 209 -7.80 -13.48 -6.38
C GLN A 209 -6.27 -13.58 -6.27
N ARG A 210 -5.53 -13.14 -7.30
CA ARG A 210 -4.07 -13.33 -7.37
C ARG A 210 -3.35 -12.58 -6.26
N TYR A 211 -3.68 -11.30 -6.09
CA TYR A 211 -3.06 -10.46 -5.06
C TYR A 211 -3.45 -10.91 -3.64
N PRO A 212 -4.74 -11.13 -3.30
CA PRO A 212 -5.11 -11.66 -1.98
C PRO A 212 -4.42 -12.99 -1.64
N LYS A 213 -4.35 -13.93 -2.59
CA LYS A 213 -3.64 -15.21 -2.39
C LYS A 213 -2.15 -15.00 -2.10
N LYS A 214 -1.49 -14.04 -2.75
CA LYS A 214 -0.08 -13.68 -2.48
C LYS A 214 0.07 -13.20 -1.03
N ILE A 215 -0.80 -12.30 -0.59
CA ILE A 215 -0.80 -11.78 0.78
C ILE A 215 -1.01 -12.90 1.80
N TYR A 216 -2.02 -13.76 1.62
CA TYR A 216 -2.25 -14.88 2.54
C TYR A 216 -1.08 -15.87 2.60
N ALA A 217 -0.37 -16.10 1.48
CA ALA A 217 0.80 -16.97 1.47
C ALA A 217 1.97 -16.37 2.28
N VAL A 218 2.19 -15.06 2.18
CA VAL A 218 3.23 -14.37 2.94
C VAL A 218 2.84 -14.24 4.42
N MET A 219 1.59 -13.94 4.73
CA MET A 219 1.05 -13.81 6.08
C MET A 219 1.29 -15.05 6.95
N LYS A 220 1.24 -16.26 6.37
CA LYS A 220 1.53 -17.51 7.08
C LYS A 220 2.93 -17.54 7.71
N ARG A 221 3.91 -16.84 7.12
CA ARG A 221 5.29 -16.76 7.64
C ARG A 221 5.37 -15.97 8.94
N PHE A 222 4.47 -15.00 9.11
CA PHE A 222 4.42 -14.17 10.31
C PHE A 222 3.55 -14.79 11.41
N LYS A 223 2.55 -15.61 11.06
CA LYS A 223 1.73 -16.37 12.03
C LYS A 223 2.48 -17.52 12.72
N ALA A 224 3.26 -18.28 11.95
CA ALA A 224 3.96 -19.43 12.50
C ALA A 224 4.95 -19.05 13.62
N SER A 225 5.42 -17.80 13.62
CA SER A 225 6.36 -17.30 14.64
C SER A 225 5.68 -16.70 15.87
N SER A 226 4.38 -16.42 15.83
CA SER A 226 3.62 -15.92 16.99
C SER A 226 2.94 -17.04 17.78
N ASP A 227 2.66 -18.18 17.15
CA ASP A 227 1.98 -19.34 17.78
C ASP A 227 2.96 -20.26 18.55
N ASP A 228 4.28 -20.07 18.38
CA ASP A 228 5.35 -20.85 19.03
C ASP A 228 5.88 -20.19 20.33
N LEU A 229 5.16 -19.20 20.87
CA LEU A 229 5.49 -18.45 22.09
C LEU A 229 4.34 -18.49 23.10
#